data_AF-A0A0R2BUN8-F1
#
_entry.id   AF-A0A0R2BUN8-F1
#
_cell.length_a   1.000
_cell.length_b   1.000
_cell.length_c   1.000
_cell.angle_alpha   90.00
_cell.angle_beta   90.00
_cell.angle_gamma   90.00
#
_symmetry.space_group_name_H-M   'P 1'
#
loop_
_entity.id
_entity.type
_entity.pdbx_description
1 polymer ?
#
loop_
_entity_poly.entity_id
_entity_poly.type
_entity_poly.pdbx_seq_one_letter_code
_entity_poly.pdbx_strand_id
1 'polypeptide(L)'
;MSQRKAYREAYPASKRWKDTTVDSKASILNKNGKVLERYNELLEEAQDAAILTRKERMVTLSNIARDADKEADSIKAIDVLNKMDNLYVTKTEMSGSVEVTNPYADLTTEELRKLAADHE
;
A
#
# COMPACT_ATOMS: atom_id res chain seq x y z
N MET A 1 -4.90 -14.93 18.96
CA MET A 1 -5.78 -15.13 20.14
C MET A 1 -7.22 -15.31 19.64
N SER A 2 -8.06 -16.19 20.22
CA SER A 2 -9.44 -16.39 19.73
C SER A 2 -10.44 -15.40 20.34
N GLN A 3 -11.54 -15.10 19.64
CA GLN A 3 -12.59 -14.18 20.11
C GLN A 3 -13.16 -14.59 21.48
N ARG A 4 -13.38 -15.89 21.72
CA ARG A 4 -13.82 -16.42 23.01
C ARG A 4 -12.83 -16.15 24.14
N LYS A 5 -11.54 -16.36 23.88
CA LYS A 5 -10.48 -16.14 24.87
C LYS A 5 -10.39 -14.65 25.21
N ALA A 6 -10.38 -13.78 24.20
CA ALA A 6 -10.37 -12.33 24.38
C ALA A 6 -11.60 -11.83 25.17
N TYR A 7 -12.79 -12.37 24.87
CA TYR A 7 -14.00 -11.99 25.59
C TYR A 7 -13.96 -12.42 27.07
N ARG A 8 -13.45 -13.62 27.38
CA ARG A 8 -13.29 -14.08 28.77
C ARG A 8 -12.26 -13.31 29.57
N GLU A 9 -11.24 -12.82 28.90
CA GLU A 9 -10.22 -11.97 29.49
C GLU A 9 -10.78 -10.57 29.81
N ALA A 10 -11.50 -9.97 28.87
CA ALA A 10 -12.17 -8.68 29.05
C ALA A 10 -13.34 -8.73 30.05
N TYR A 11 -14.06 -9.85 30.14
CA TYR A 11 -15.21 -10.03 31.03
C TYR A 11 -15.02 -11.27 31.92
N PRO A 12 -14.32 -11.17 33.07
CA PRO A 12 -13.97 -12.32 33.91
C PRO A 12 -15.17 -13.14 34.40
N ALA A 13 -16.34 -12.50 34.60
CA ALA A 13 -17.57 -13.19 34.99
C ALA A 13 -18.04 -14.21 33.93
N SER A 14 -17.70 -14.00 32.66
CA SER A 14 -18.05 -14.89 31.55
C SER A 14 -17.28 -16.22 31.54
N LYS A 15 -16.27 -16.38 32.40
CA LYS A 15 -15.58 -17.67 32.61
C LYS A 15 -16.53 -18.77 33.08
N ARG A 16 -17.60 -18.39 33.78
CA ARG A 16 -18.64 -19.32 34.27
C ARG A 16 -19.73 -19.60 33.24
N TRP A 17 -19.71 -18.92 32.09
CA TRP A 17 -20.74 -19.05 31.05
C TRP A 17 -20.39 -20.18 30.08
N LYS A 18 -21.43 -20.78 29.50
CA LYS A 18 -21.30 -21.75 28.41
C LYS A 18 -20.57 -21.12 27.22
N ASP A 19 -19.76 -21.91 26.53
CA ASP A 19 -18.98 -21.47 25.36
C ASP A 19 -19.87 -20.80 24.30
N THR A 20 -21.03 -21.39 23.99
CA THR A 20 -21.98 -20.86 23.00
C THR A 20 -22.50 -19.46 23.34
N THR A 21 -22.71 -19.18 24.63
CA THR A 21 -23.13 -17.85 25.10
C THR A 21 -22.00 -16.84 24.94
N VAL A 22 -20.77 -17.23 25.28
CA VAL A 22 -19.59 -16.38 25.12
C VAL A 22 -19.36 -16.07 23.64
N ASP A 23 -19.47 -17.06 22.76
CA ASP A 23 -19.28 -16.88 21.32
C ASP A 23 -20.31 -15.91 20.72
N SER A 24 -21.58 -16.08 21.08
CA SER A 24 -22.65 -15.18 20.64
C SER A 24 -22.40 -13.74 21.10
N LYS A 25 -22.04 -13.55 22.38
CA LYS A 25 -21.76 -12.22 22.94
C LYS A 25 -20.49 -11.59 22.37
N ALA A 26 -19.44 -12.38 22.15
CA ALA A 26 -18.21 -11.92 21.51
C ALA A 26 -18.47 -11.48 20.06
N SER A 27 -19.27 -12.26 19.32
CA SER A 27 -19.66 -11.91 17.94
C SER A 27 -20.46 -10.61 17.88
N ILE A 28 -21.43 -10.43 18.79
CA ILE A 28 -22.22 -9.19 18.89
C ILE A 28 -21.31 -8.00 19.20
N LEU A 29 -20.40 -8.15 20.18
CA LEU A 29 -19.47 -7.08 20.56
C LEU A 29 -18.55 -6.68 19.39
N ASN A 30 -18.03 -7.65 18.64
CA ASN A 30 -17.18 -7.40 17.48
C ASN A 30 -17.92 -6.71 16.32
N LYS A 31 -19.25 -6.85 16.23
CA LYS A 31 -20.08 -6.15 15.25
C LYS A 31 -20.41 -4.71 15.65
N ASN A 32 -20.08 -4.29 16.87
CA ASN A 32 -20.24 -2.90 17.26
C ASN A 32 -19.27 -2.04 16.46
N GLY A 33 -19.80 -1.06 15.71
CA GLY A 33 -19.00 -0.23 14.80
C GLY A 33 -17.76 0.39 15.44
N LYS A 34 -17.88 0.92 16.68
CA LYS A 34 -16.75 1.53 17.38
C LYS A 34 -15.68 0.53 17.80
N VAL A 35 -16.09 -0.69 18.17
CA VAL A 35 -15.16 -1.77 18.55
C VAL A 35 -14.42 -2.27 17.33
N LEU A 36 -15.14 -2.45 16.21
CA LEU A 36 -14.56 -2.90 14.96
C LEU A 36 -13.58 -1.87 14.39
N GLU A 37 -13.95 -0.59 14.40
CA GLU A 37 -13.09 0.52 13.96
C GLU A 37 -11.78 0.54 14.74
N ARG A 38 -11.85 0.57 16.08
CA ARG A 38 -10.64 0.54 16.92
C ARG A 38 -9.82 -0.73 16.75
N TYR A 39 -10.47 -1.88 16.54
CA TYR A 39 -9.76 -3.12 16.24
C TYR A 39 -8.95 -3.02 14.95
N ASN A 40 -9.52 -2.42 13.90
CA ASN A 40 -8.84 -2.22 12.63
C ASN A 40 -7.69 -1.21 12.75
N GLU A 41 -7.88 -0.11 13.47
CA GLU A 41 -6.79 0.86 13.75
C GLU A 41 -5.60 0.18 14.43
N LEU A 42 -5.85 -0.61 15.49
CA LEU A 42 -4.78 -1.35 16.18
C LEU A 42 -4.12 -2.40 15.28
N LEU A 43 -4.89 -3.01 14.37
CA LEU A 43 -4.35 -3.96 13.40
C LEU A 43 -3.48 -3.26 12.36
N GLU A 44 -3.87 -2.06 11.93
CA GLU A 44 -3.10 -1.21 11.03
C GLU A 44 -1.82 -0.72 11.71
N GLU A 45 -1.90 -0.19 12.95
CA GLU A 45 -0.72 0.20 13.74
C GLU A 45 0.25 -0.98 13.94
N ALA A 46 -0.27 -2.18 14.22
CA ALA A 46 0.56 -3.38 14.39
C ALA A 46 1.17 -3.85 13.05
N GLN A 47 0.45 -3.68 11.94
CA GLN A 47 0.99 -3.97 10.60
C GLN A 47 2.03 -2.93 10.18
N ASP A 48 1.80 -1.65 10.45
CA ASP A 48 2.73 -0.56 10.19
C ASP A 48 4.00 -0.72 11.03
N ALA A 49 3.88 -1.11 12.30
CA ALA A 49 5.02 -1.45 13.14
C ALA A 49 5.78 -2.70 12.64
N ALA A 50 5.12 -3.59 11.90
CA ALA A 50 5.74 -4.77 11.28
C ALA A 50 6.36 -4.47 9.90
N ILE A 51 5.95 -3.39 9.24
CA ILE A 51 6.50 -2.97 7.95
C ILE A 51 7.70 -2.06 8.21
N LEU A 52 8.90 -2.54 7.85
CA LEU A 52 10.10 -1.70 7.84
C LEU A 52 9.82 -0.43 7.03
N THR A 53 10.08 0.74 7.62
CA THR A 53 10.01 2.03 6.93
C THR A 53 11.00 2.07 5.76
N ARG A 54 10.85 3.03 4.83
CA ARG A 54 11.78 3.19 3.69
C ARG A 54 13.24 3.25 4.17
N LYS A 55 13.51 4.02 5.24
CA LYS A 55 14.85 4.16 5.81
C LYS A 55 15.38 2.85 6.36
N GLU A 56 14.58 2.12 7.12
CA GLU A 56 15.00 0.84 7.69
C GLU A 56 15.30 -0.20 6.60
N ARG A 57 14.47 -0.28 5.56
CA ARG A 57 14.75 -1.15 4.40
C ARG A 57 16.08 -0.78 3.72
N MET A 58 16.34 0.52 3.53
CA MET A 58 17.60 0.99 2.94
C MET A 58 18.81 0.63 3.81
N VAL A 59 18.70 0.79 5.14
CA VAL A 59 19.76 0.39 6.08
C VAL A 59 20.01 -1.10 6.02
N THR A 60 18.95 -1.91 6.07
CA THR A 60 19.04 -3.38 5.98
C THR A 60 19.69 -3.82 4.67
N LEU A 61 19.24 -3.30 3.53
CA LEU A 61 19.84 -3.60 2.22
C LEU A 61 21.29 -3.15 2.14
N SER A 62 21.64 -1.98 2.69
CA SER A 62 23.02 -1.50 2.72
C SER A 62 23.94 -2.39 3.55
N ASN A 63 23.44 -2.95 4.65
CA ASN A 63 24.21 -3.89 5.48
C ASN A 63 24.39 -5.23 4.76
N ILE A 64 23.33 -5.76 4.12
CA ILE A 64 23.45 -6.96 3.27
C ILE A 64 24.46 -6.73 2.14
N ALA A 65 24.44 -5.56 1.50
CA ALA A 65 25.39 -5.21 0.45
C ALA A 65 26.86 -5.22 0.93
N ARG A 66 27.13 -4.82 2.18
CA ARG A 66 28.50 -4.79 2.73
C ARG A 66 28.97 -6.13 3.28
N ASP A 67 28.08 -6.86 3.95
CA ASP A 67 28.46 -7.97 4.84
C ASP A 67 28.01 -9.34 4.31
N ALA A 68 27.41 -9.44 3.11
CA ALA A 68 26.97 -10.72 2.57
C ALA A 68 28.14 -11.68 2.27
N ASP A 69 28.04 -12.91 2.78
CA ASP A 69 29.00 -13.99 2.50
C ASP A 69 29.05 -14.37 1.01
N LYS A 70 27.96 -14.14 0.28
CA LYS A 70 27.82 -14.43 -1.15
C LYS A 70 27.74 -13.13 -1.93
N GLU A 71 28.64 -12.98 -2.90
CA GLU A 71 28.67 -11.83 -3.81
C GLU A 71 27.32 -11.63 -4.54
N ALA A 72 26.64 -12.72 -4.91
CA ALA A 72 25.32 -12.66 -5.54
C ALA A 72 24.26 -11.97 -4.67
N ASP A 73 24.35 -12.09 -3.35
CA ASP A 73 23.38 -11.48 -2.43
C ASP A 73 23.71 -10.00 -2.19
N SER A 74 25.00 -9.64 -2.18
CA SER A 74 25.44 -8.23 -2.20
C SER A 74 24.97 -7.51 -3.47
N ILE A 75 25.20 -8.11 -4.64
CA ILE A 75 24.78 -7.54 -5.94
C ILE A 75 23.27 -7.32 -5.98
N LYS A 76 22.47 -8.29 -5.51
CA LYS A 76 21.01 -8.14 -5.45
C LYS A 76 20.59 -6.98 -4.52
N ALA A 77 21.23 -6.84 -3.37
CA ALA A 77 20.91 -5.75 -2.45
C ALA A 77 21.21 -4.38 -3.07
N ILE A 78 22.35 -4.25 -3.77
CA ILE A 78 22.72 -3.03 -4.52
C ILE A 78 21.74 -2.76 -5.67
N ASP A 79 21.36 -3.77 -6.44
CA ASP A 79 20.38 -3.63 -7.53
C ASP A 79 19.01 -3.15 -7.01
N VAL A 80 18.55 -3.69 -5.89
CA VAL A 80 17.30 -3.24 -5.23
C VAL A 80 17.42 -1.80 -4.75
N LEU A 81 18.54 -1.39 -4.15
CA LEU A 81 18.77 0.00 -3.74
C LEU A 81 18.73 0.95 -4.95
N ASN A 82 19.39 0.59 -6.04
CA ASN A 82 19.40 1.39 -7.26
C ASN A 82 17.99 1.53 -7.88
N LYS A 83 17.17 0.48 -7.83
CA LYS A 83 15.75 0.54 -8.22
C LYS A 83 14.93 1.44 -7.30
N MET A 84 15.19 1.40 -5.98
CA MET A 84 14.51 2.26 -5.01
C MET A 84 14.83 3.76 -5.19
N ASP A 85 15.98 4.08 -5.74
CA ASP A 85 16.43 5.45 -6.04
C ASP A 85 16.16 5.88 -7.49
N ASN A 86 15.41 5.07 -8.25
CA ASN A 86 15.08 5.30 -9.67
C ASN A 86 16.31 5.56 -10.54
N LEU A 87 17.48 4.98 -10.19
CA LEU A 87 18.70 5.11 -10.97
C LEU A 87 18.62 4.34 -12.30
N TYR A 88 17.65 3.42 -12.43
CA TYR A 88 17.34 2.76 -13.68
C TYR A 88 16.33 3.58 -14.50
N VAL A 89 16.75 4.02 -15.68
CA VAL A 89 15.82 4.47 -16.71
C VAL A 89 15.09 3.23 -17.22
N THR A 90 13.85 3.05 -16.79
CA THR A 90 13.01 1.96 -17.31
C THR A 90 12.40 2.47 -18.61
N LYS A 91 12.87 1.96 -19.74
CA LYS A 91 12.30 2.30 -21.04
C LYS A 91 10.96 1.57 -21.18
N THR A 92 9.88 2.21 -20.75
CA THR A 92 8.53 1.67 -20.91
C THR A 92 8.09 1.88 -22.36
N GLU A 93 8.06 0.81 -23.15
CA GLU A 93 7.44 0.84 -24.48
C GLU A 93 5.93 0.72 -24.33
N MET A 94 5.21 1.84 -24.50
CA MET A 94 3.76 1.82 -24.62
C MET A 94 3.37 1.39 -26.04
N SER A 95 2.96 0.12 -26.20
CA SER A 95 2.28 -0.34 -27.40
C SER A 95 0.79 0.02 -27.31
N GLY A 96 0.48 1.27 -27.64
CA GLY A 96 -0.88 1.74 -27.85
C GLY A 96 -0.86 2.71 -29.02
N SER A 97 -1.82 2.60 -29.93
CA SER A 97 -2.09 3.69 -30.86
C SER A 97 -2.54 4.88 -30.01
N VAL A 98 -1.68 5.90 -29.89
CA VAL A 98 -2.16 7.21 -29.46
C VAL A 98 -3.09 7.65 -30.58
N GLU A 99 -4.40 7.59 -30.35
CA GLU A 99 -5.34 8.28 -31.21
C GLU A 99 -5.01 9.77 -31.06
N VAL A 100 -4.19 10.27 -31.99
CA VAL A 100 -3.97 11.70 -32.15
C VAL A 100 -5.28 12.25 -32.70
N THR A 101 -6.26 12.48 -31.82
CA THR A 101 -7.43 13.25 -32.18
C THR A 101 -6.93 14.65 -32.48
N ASN A 102 -6.94 15.03 -33.76
CA ASN A 102 -6.59 16.38 -34.17
C ASN A 102 -7.50 17.36 -33.39
N PRO A 103 -6.96 18.19 -32.49
CA PRO A 103 -7.76 19.05 -31.62
C PRO A 103 -8.50 20.14 -32.40
N TYR A 104 -8.19 20.29 -33.69
CA TYR A 104 -8.81 21.24 -34.60
C TYR A 104 -9.72 20.58 -35.64
N ALA A 105 -10.03 19.29 -35.49
CA ALA A 105 -10.84 18.55 -36.47
C ALA A 105 -12.23 19.16 -36.73
N ASP A 106 -12.81 19.80 -35.72
CA ASP A 106 -14.16 20.37 -35.78
C ASP A 106 -14.17 21.88 -36.09
N LEU A 107 -13.01 22.50 -36.34
CA LEU A 107 -12.94 23.93 -36.63
C LEU A 107 -13.16 24.23 -38.12
N THR A 108 -13.86 25.32 -38.38
CA THR A 108 -14.00 25.89 -39.71
C THR A 108 -12.73 26.62 -40.14
N THR A 109 -12.56 26.83 -41.45
CA THR A 109 -11.38 27.53 -42.00
C THR A 109 -11.22 28.95 -41.49
N GLU A 110 -12.31 29.63 -41.15
CA GLU A 110 -12.29 30.98 -40.59
C GLU A 110 -11.82 30.97 -39.13
N GLU A 111 -12.25 29.99 -38.34
CA GLU A 111 -11.80 29.83 -36.94
C GLU A 111 -10.32 29.47 -36.86
N LEU A 112 -9.83 28.63 -37.79
CA LEU A 112 -8.40 28.33 -37.91
C LEU A 112 -7.57 29.57 -38.26
N ARG A 113 -8.05 30.42 -39.18
CA ARG A 113 -7.38 31.67 -39.54
C ARG A 113 -7.34 32.65 -38.37
N LYS A 114 -8.43 32.75 -37.62
CA LYS A 114 -8.50 33.62 -36.44
C LYS A 114 -7.53 33.17 -35.35
N LEU A 115 -7.47 31.87 -35.06
CA LEU A 115 -6.50 31.29 -34.13
C LEU A 115 -5.05 31.55 -34.55
N ALA A 116 -4.74 31.47 -35.85
CA ALA A 116 -3.41 31.79 -36.35
C ALA A 116 -3.07 33.29 -36.27
N ALA A 117 -4.07 34.16 -36.39
CA ALA A 117 -3.92 35.61 -36.32
C ALA A 117 -3.86 36.15 -34.88
N ASP A 118 -4.47 35.46 -33.90
CA ASP A 118 -4.42 35.83 -32.47
C ASP A 118 -3.03 35.60 -31.82
N HIS A 119 -2.04 35.13 -32.59
CA HIS A 119 -0.65 34.91 -32.15
C HIS A 119 0.37 35.91 -32.74
N GLU A 120 -0.07 36.99 -33.39
CA GLU A 120 0.73 38.19 -33.71
C GLU A 120 0.42 39.35 -32.76
#